data_AF-A0A2H5QY64-F1
#
_entry.id   AF-A0A2H5QY64-F1
#
_cell.length_a   1.000
_cell.length_b   1.000
_cell.length_c   1.000
_cell.angle_alpha   90.00
_cell.angle_beta   90.00
_cell.angle_gamma   90.00
#
_symmetry.space_group_name_H-M   'P 1'
#
loop_
_entity.id
_entity.type
_entity.pdbx_description
1 polymer ?
#
loop_
_entity_poly.entity_id
_entity_poly.type
_entity_poly.pdbx_seq_one_letter_code
_entity_poly.pdbx_strand_id
1 'polypeptide(L)'
;MGNLIKLHHLNNSNTDSMEEMPLGIGKLTCLQTLCNFVVGKDSVSGLRELKLLTHLRGTLCISKLENVKDVVDAEEAQLDGKKNLK
;
A
#
# COMPACT_ATOMS: atom_id res chain seq x y z
N MET A 1 -2.66 13.63 5.54
CA MET A 1 -3.76 12.86 4.90
C MET A 1 -5.13 12.97 5.59
N GLY A 2 -5.32 13.81 6.62
CA GLY A 2 -6.52 13.74 7.48
C GLY A 2 -7.89 13.98 6.81
N ASN A 3 -7.94 14.51 5.59
CA ASN A 3 -9.20 14.83 4.90
C ASN A 3 -9.54 13.90 3.71
N LEU A 4 -8.73 12.86 3.46
CA LEU A 4 -8.89 11.96 2.30
C LEU A 4 -9.47 10.58 2.67
N ILE A 5 -10.07 10.44 3.84
CA ILE A 5 -10.61 9.14 4.32
C ILE A 5 -11.66 8.52 3.38
N LYS A 6 -12.32 9.33 2.55
CA LYS A 6 -13.31 8.91 1.53
C LYS A 6 -12.71 8.72 0.13
N LEU A 7 -11.39 8.77 -0.01
CA LEU A 7 -10.74 8.55 -1.29
C LEU A 7 -10.91 7.08 -1.70
N HIS A 8 -11.49 6.85 -2.88
CA HIS A 8 -11.69 5.52 -3.43
C HIS A 8 -10.62 5.16 -4.47
N HIS A 9 -10.11 6.13 -5.21
CA HIS A 9 -9.18 5.86 -6.30
C HIS A 9 -7.97 6.78 -6.19
N LEU A 10 -6.79 6.18 -6.06
CA LEU A 10 -5.51 6.83 -6.17
C LEU A 10 -4.75 6.15 -7.31
N ASN A 11 -4.75 6.77 -8.49
CA ASN A 11 -3.99 6.27 -9.62
C ASN A 11 -2.56 6.85 -9.56
N ASN A 12 -1.58 5.97 -9.31
CA ASN A 12 -0.17 6.28 -9.30
C ASN A 12 0.62 5.38 -10.25
N SER A 13 0.02 4.97 -11.38
CA SER A 13 0.68 4.06 -12.33
C SER A 13 1.94 4.65 -12.97
N ASN A 14 2.04 5.98 -13.08
CA ASN A 14 3.09 6.70 -13.81
C ASN A 14 4.03 7.47 -12.85
N THR A 15 4.32 6.89 -11.69
CA THR A 15 5.12 7.53 -10.64
C THR A 15 6.41 6.74 -10.37
N ASP A 16 7.17 6.46 -11.41
CA ASP A 16 8.37 5.61 -11.35
C ASP A 16 9.50 6.20 -10.50
N SER A 17 9.48 7.52 -10.28
CA SER A 17 10.44 8.22 -9.42
C SER A 17 10.04 8.22 -7.93
N MET A 18 8.95 7.55 -7.54
CA MET A 18 8.58 7.45 -6.13
C MET A 18 9.55 6.55 -5.38
N GLU A 19 10.12 7.09 -4.31
CA GLU A 19 11.07 6.35 -3.49
C GLU A 19 10.39 5.53 -2.37
N GLU A 20 9.23 5.98 -1.90
CA GLU A 20 8.45 5.34 -0.84
C GLU A 20 6.98 5.82 -0.86
N MET A 21 6.10 5.07 -0.20
CA MET A 21 4.73 5.54 0.05
C MET A 21 4.70 6.59 1.17
N PRO A 22 3.82 7.60 1.07
CA PRO A 22 3.64 8.57 2.14
C PRO A 22 3.07 7.92 3.41
N LEU A 23 3.50 8.42 4.58
CA LEU A 23 3.03 7.98 5.89
C LEU A 23 1.51 8.00 6.04
N GLY A 24 0.95 6.91 6.55
CA GLY A 24 -0.47 6.81 6.85
C GLY A 24 -1.33 6.55 5.62
N ILE A 25 -0.77 6.02 4.53
CA ILE A 25 -1.55 5.55 3.38
C ILE A 25 -2.61 4.53 3.80
N GLY A 26 -2.35 3.70 4.82
CA GLY A 26 -3.30 2.74 5.40
C GLY A 26 -4.51 3.39 6.07
N LYS A 27 -4.47 4.71 6.34
CA LYS A 27 -5.65 5.46 6.83
C LYS A 27 -6.70 5.70 5.75
N LEU A 28 -6.38 5.47 4.47
CA LEU A 28 -7.31 5.56 3.35
C LEU A 28 -8.15 4.27 3.26
N THR A 29 -8.90 3.94 4.31
CA THR A 29 -9.62 2.65 4.43
C THR A 29 -10.68 2.41 3.36
N CYS A 30 -11.18 3.46 2.70
CA CYS A 30 -12.12 3.37 1.56
C CYS A 30 -11.41 3.16 0.21
N LEU A 31 -10.08 3.09 0.18
CA LEU A 31 -9.31 3.01 -1.06
C LEU A 31 -9.56 1.68 -1.77
N GLN A 32 -9.99 1.79 -3.03
CA GLN A 32 -10.31 0.70 -3.92
C GLN A 32 -9.22 0.49 -4.97
N THR A 33 -8.61 1.57 -5.48
CA THR A 33 -7.57 1.49 -6.51
C THR A 33 -6.29 2.14 -6.02
N LEU A 34 -5.22 1.35 -6.07
CA LEU A 34 -3.84 1.76 -5.89
C LEU A 34 -3.01 0.90 -6.86
N CYS A 35 -2.24 1.52 -7.75
CA CYS A 35 -1.52 0.78 -8.79
C CYS A 35 -0.14 0.32 -8.29
N ASN A 36 0.58 1.21 -7.60
CA ASN A 36 1.93 0.95 -7.11
C ASN A 36 2.01 1.18 -5.59
N PHE A 37 2.69 0.28 -4.87
CA PHE A 37 3.09 0.46 -3.48
C PHE A 37 4.61 0.31 -3.37
N VAL A 38 5.30 1.41 -3.09
CA VAL A 38 6.77 1.43 -2.97
C VAL A 38 7.17 1.31 -1.50
N VAL A 39 7.89 0.24 -1.15
CA VAL A 39 8.36 0.03 0.23
C VAL A 39 9.53 0.97 0.54
N GLY A 40 9.38 1.80 1.58
CA GLY A 40 10.41 2.78 1.98
C GLY A 40 11.56 2.16 2.77
N LYS A 41 12.79 2.63 2.51
CA LYS A 41 14.04 2.09 3.11
C LYS A 41 14.11 2.28 4.63
N ASP A 42 13.57 3.39 5.13
CA ASP A 42 13.61 3.75 6.54
C ASP A 42 12.35 3.31 7.31
N SER A 43 11.59 2.34 6.75
CA SER A 43 10.45 1.68 7.44
C SER A 43 9.33 2.65 7.87
N VAL A 44 9.35 3.85 7.31
CA VAL A 44 8.36 4.89 7.52
C VAL A 44 7.00 4.41 6.97
N SER A 45 6.99 3.74 5.81
CA SER A 45 5.82 3.08 5.22
C SER A 45 6.09 1.59 4.94
N GLY A 46 5.93 0.78 5.98
CA GLY A 46 6.02 -0.68 5.88
C GLY A 46 4.80 -1.31 5.19
N LEU A 47 4.92 -2.59 4.82
CA LEU A 47 3.85 -3.36 4.20
C LEU A 47 2.60 -3.47 5.08
N ARG A 48 2.74 -3.37 6.42
CA ARG A 48 1.61 -3.31 7.36
C ARG A 48 0.57 -2.22 7.06
N GLU A 49 0.95 -1.13 6.39
CA GLU A 49 -0.01 -0.09 5.99
C GLU A 49 -1.08 -0.64 5.04
N LEU A 50 -0.77 -1.70 4.29
CA LEU A 50 -1.73 -2.38 3.42
C LEU A 50 -2.82 -3.11 4.22
N LYS A 51 -2.60 -3.45 5.50
CA LYS A 51 -3.55 -4.22 6.33
C LYS A 51 -4.96 -3.63 6.31
N LEU A 52 -5.05 -2.32 6.45
CA LEU A 52 -6.31 -1.58 6.58
C LEU A 52 -6.95 -1.25 5.21
N LEU A 53 -6.24 -1.47 4.11
CA LEU A 53 -6.72 -1.22 2.75
C LEU A 53 -7.50 -2.44 2.21
N THR A 54 -8.58 -2.81 2.91
CA THR A 54 -9.35 -4.04 2.66
C THR A 54 -10.22 -3.97 1.39
N HIS A 55 -10.50 -2.77 0.89
CA HIS A 55 -11.33 -2.56 -0.30
C HIS A 55 -10.55 -2.54 -1.62
N LEU A 56 -9.22 -2.72 -1.55
CA LEU A 56 -8.35 -2.76 -2.72
C LEU A 56 -8.80 -3.84 -3.70
N ARG A 57 -8.79 -3.47 -4.98
CA ARG A 57 -9.19 -4.31 -6.09
C ARG A 57 -8.36 -3.99 -7.33
N GLY A 58 -8.32 -4.94 -8.26
CA GLY A 58 -7.51 -4.82 -9.48
C GLY A 58 -6.08 -5.27 -9.24
N THR A 59 -5.11 -4.61 -9.88
CA THR A 59 -3.69 -5.00 -9.80
C THR A 59 -2.94 -4.05 -8.90
N LEU A 60 -2.15 -4.61 -7.98
CA LEU A 60 -1.23 -3.88 -7.10
C LEU A 60 0.18 -4.36 -7.36
N CYS A 61 1.04 -3.48 -7.90
CA CYS A 61 2.47 -3.72 -7.98
C CYS A 61 3.12 -3.29 -6.66
N ILE A 62 3.94 -4.16 -6.06
CA ILE A 62 4.72 -3.85 -4.87
C ILE A 62 6.19 -3.87 -5.27
N SER A 63 6.87 -2.74 -5.06
CA SER A 63 8.27 -2.56 -5.46
C SER A 63 9.17 -2.26 -4.26
N LYS A 64 10.48 -2.46 -4.46
CA LYS A 64 11.53 -2.32 -3.45
C LYS A 64 11.36 -3.26 -2.25
N LEU A 65 10.95 -4.49 -2.51
CA LEU A 65 10.73 -5.52 -1.48
C LEU A 65 12.01 -5.83 -0.69
N GLU A 66 13.19 -5.55 -1.23
CA GLU A 66 14.47 -5.62 -0.51
C GLU A 66 14.53 -4.70 0.74
N ASN A 67 13.63 -3.73 0.86
CA ASN A 67 13.52 -2.85 2.03
C ASN A 67 12.68 -3.44 3.18
N VAL A 68 12.02 -4.59 2.97
CA VAL A 68 11.22 -5.25 4.02
C VAL A 68 12.15 -5.87 5.06
N LYS A 69 12.12 -5.35 6.29
CA LYS A 69 13.07 -5.73 7.37
C LYS A 69 12.61 -6.92 8.22
N ASP A 70 11.31 -7.20 8.25
CA ASP A 70 10.70 -8.18 9.14
C ASP A 70 9.60 -8.96 8.40
N VAL A 71 9.59 -10.27 8.58
CA VAL A 71 8.55 -11.18 8.07
C VAL A 71 7.18 -10.78 8.62
N VAL A 72 7.11 -10.34 9.88
CA VAL A 72 5.88 -9.88 10.52
C VAL A 72 5.27 -8.70 9.78
N ASP A 73 6.08 -7.80 9.21
CA ASP A 73 5.58 -6.67 8.42
C ASP A 73 4.90 -7.13 7.12
N ALA A 74 5.45 -8.17 6.49
CA ALA A 74 4.87 -8.78 5.30
C ALA A 74 3.59 -9.58 5.61
N GLU A 75 3.58 -10.35 6.71
CA GLU A 75 2.40 -11.10 7.16
C GLU A 75 1.22 -10.15 7.49
N GLU A 76 1.51 -9.04 8.17
CA GLU A 76 0.51 -8.03 8.53
C GLU A 76 -0.13 -7.34 7.32
N ALA A 77 0.49 -7.40 6.14
CA ALA A 77 -0.09 -6.84 4.91
C ALA A 77 -1.36 -7.60 4.46
N GLN A 78 -1.52 -8.86 4.87
CA GLN A 78 -2.68 -9.73 4.61
C GLN A 78 -3.13 -9.71 3.15
N LEU A 79 -2.17 -9.80 2.21
CA LEU A 79 -2.45 -9.74 0.77
C LEU A 79 -3.25 -10.97 0.28
N ASP A 80 -3.00 -12.13 0.87
CA ASP A 80 -3.71 -13.38 0.65
C ASP A 80 -5.21 -13.28 0.98
N GLY A 81 -5.57 -12.45 1.95
CA GLY A 81 -6.97 -12.20 2.31
C GLY A 81 -7.73 -11.30 1.33
N LYS A 82 -7.05 -10.59 0.42
CA LYS A 82 -7.64 -9.59 -0.47
C LYS A 82 -8.08 -10.20 -1.80
N LYS A 83 -9.23 -10.88 -1.77
CA LYS A 83 -9.81 -11.65 -2.90
C LYS A 83 -10.02 -10.88 -4.20
N ASN A 84 -10.10 -9.54 -4.14
CA ASN A 84 -10.32 -8.68 -5.30
C ASN A 84 -9.02 -8.15 -5.92
N LEU A 85 -7.86 -8.42 -5.28
CA LEU A 85 -6.54 -8.13 -5.83
C LEU A 85 -6.05 -9.26 -6.74
N LYS A 86 -5.31 -8.88 -7.77
CA LYS A 86 -4.68 -9.74 -8.77
C LYS A 86 -3.20 -9.43 -8.86
#